data_AF-A0A2G6QQ43-F1
#
_entry.id   AF-A0A2G6QQ43-F1
#
_cell.length_a   1.000
_cell.length_b   1.000
_cell.length_c   1.000
_cell.angle_alpha   90.00
_cell.angle_beta   90.00
_cell.angle_gamma   90.00
#
_symmetry.space_group_name_H-M   'P 1'
#
loop_
_entity.id
_entity.type
_entity.pdbx_description
1 polymer ?
#
loop_
_entity_poly.entity_id
_entity_poly.type
_entity_poly.pdbx_seq_one_letter_code
_entity_poly.pdbx_strand_id
1 'polypeptide(L)'
;MRGTAQNPDTYFQSRETVNPFYDRTPGIVQEVMDTVAAQIGRQYHLVEYHGAEDAESVIVIMGSGYETVTQTVDSLNSAGGKVGAVLVRLYRPFPEEALLAAIPAAVKNIAVLDRTKEPGSGGEPLFLDVMGAFSKAHSAGELTHLPRLIGGRYGLSSKEFTPAMVVAVFDELAKKKPKPRFTVGIKDDVGFMSLDYDPSIDLEDPTTHRAVFYGLGSDGTVGANKNTIKILGSSPETFAQGYFVYDSKKSGSRTVSHLRFGPNPIKAPYLVNQAQFIGCHHWSILERVDVLEFARPGATLLINSPYGPDEVWDRLPVSMQQKIIDLDLQLYVIDANQVARGAGLGRRTNTVLQTCFFAISG
;
A
#
# COMPACT_ATOMS: atom_id res chain seq x y z
N MET A 1 6.29 -13.78 -46.06
CA MET A 1 5.10 -14.57 -45.66
C MET A 1 5.06 -14.56 -44.12
N ARG A 2 3.89 -14.42 -43.47
CA ARG A 2 3.76 -14.42 -42.00
C ARG A 2 2.68 -15.42 -41.57
N GLY A 3 2.83 -16.05 -40.40
CA GLY A 3 1.82 -16.97 -39.86
C GLY A 3 1.69 -18.31 -40.61
N THR A 4 2.78 -18.83 -41.16
CA THR A 4 2.79 -20.13 -41.85
C THR A 4 2.67 -21.29 -40.87
N ALA A 5 2.09 -22.41 -41.30
CA ALA A 5 2.22 -23.69 -40.60
C ALA A 5 3.61 -24.28 -40.82
N GLN A 6 4.22 -24.84 -39.78
CA GLN A 6 5.55 -25.45 -39.82
C GLN A 6 5.52 -26.84 -39.20
N ASN A 7 6.32 -27.77 -39.73
CA ASN A 7 6.50 -29.12 -39.19
C ASN A 7 7.62 -29.14 -38.13
N PRO A 8 7.80 -30.26 -37.39
CA PRO A 8 8.87 -30.40 -36.39
C PRO A 8 10.30 -30.21 -36.93
N ASP A 9 10.49 -30.36 -38.24
CA ASP A 9 11.79 -30.20 -38.92
C ASP A 9 12.34 -28.76 -38.89
N THR A 10 11.47 -27.76 -38.72
CA THR A 10 11.81 -26.33 -38.87
C THR A 10 11.26 -25.44 -37.76
N TYR A 11 10.24 -25.90 -37.03
CA TYR A 11 9.58 -25.09 -36.02
C TYR A 11 10.51 -24.70 -34.86
N PHE A 12 11.32 -25.63 -34.34
CA PHE A 12 12.20 -25.34 -33.20
C PHE A 12 13.27 -24.30 -33.57
N GLN A 13 13.95 -24.48 -34.70
CA GLN A 13 14.94 -23.52 -35.19
C GLN A 13 14.31 -22.14 -35.42
N SER A 14 13.11 -22.09 -36.00
CA SER A 14 12.37 -20.85 -36.19
C SER A 14 12.04 -20.19 -34.85
N ARG A 15 11.69 -20.96 -33.82
CA ARG A 15 11.34 -20.43 -32.49
C ARG A 15 12.53 -19.81 -31.76
N GLU A 16 13.74 -20.34 -31.94
CA GLU A 16 14.98 -19.83 -31.33
C GLU A 16 15.50 -18.55 -32.02
N THR A 17 15.07 -18.26 -33.25
CA THR A 17 15.54 -17.05 -33.97
C THR A 17 15.19 -15.74 -33.27
N VAL A 18 14.24 -15.75 -32.33
CA VAL A 18 13.87 -14.54 -31.58
C VAL A 18 14.77 -14.27 -30.38
N ASN A 19 15.63 -15.21 -29.96
CA ASN A 19 16.43 -15.08 -28.73
C ASN A 19 17.25 -13.77 -28.70
N PRO A 20 17.97 -13.36 -29.76
CA PRO A 20 18.73 -12.10 -29.74
C PRO A 20 17.87 -10.84 -29.52
N PHE A 21 16.57 -10.90 -29.80
CA PHE A 21 15.66 -9.79 -29.51
C PHE A 21 15.31 -9.73 -28.02
N TYR A 22 15.09 -10.87 -27.38
CA TYR A 22 14.84 -10.95 -25.93
C TYR A 22 16.10 -10.62 -25.14
N ASP A 23 17.28 -11.10 -25.56
CA ASP A 23 18.56 -10.84 -24.90
C ASP A 23 18.90 -9.33 -24.87
N ARG A 24 18.56 -8.59 -25.94
CA ARG A 24 18.78 -7.13 -26.00
C ARG A 24 17.71 -6.31 -25.29
N THR A 25 16.56 -6.89 -24.97
CA THR A 25 15.41 -6.14 -24.42
C THR A 25 15.75 -5.45 -23.09
N PRO A 26 16.42 -6.08 -22.11
CA PRO A 26 16.82 -5.41 -20.87
C PRO A 26 17.63 -4.11 -21.10
N GLY A 27 18.63 -4.15 -21.98
CA GLY A 27 19.44 -2.98 -22.31
C GLY A 27 18.62 -1.85 -22.95
N ILE A 28 17.75 -2.20 -23.90
CA ILE A 28 16.84 -1.23 -24.54
C ILE A 28 15.90 -0.59 -23.52
N VAL A 29 15.35 -1.37 -22.58
CA VAL A 29 14.47 -0.84 -21.53
C VAL A 29 15.24 0.11 -20.61
N GLN A 30 16.49 -0.22 -20.25
CA GLN A 30 17.34 0.66 -19.44
C GLN A 30 17.65 1.97 -20.16
N GLU A 31 18.01 1.93 -21.45
CA GLU A 31 18.24 3.14 -22.26
C GLU A 31 17.00 4.05 -22.31
N VAL A 32 15.80 3.48 -22.41
CA VAL A 32 14.54 4.22 -22.37
C VAL A 32 14.30 4.82 -20.98
N MET A 33 14.57 4.07 -19.91
CA MET A 33 14.48 4.57 -18.54
C MET A 33 15.41 5.77 -18.32
N ASP A 34 16.65 5.71 -18.80
CA ASP A 34 17.64 6.78 -18.70
C ASP A 34 17.23 8.01 -19.52
N THR A 35 16.67 7.78 -20.73
CA THR A 35 16.14 8.85 -21.58
C THR A 35 14.99 9.58 -20.89
N VAL A 36 14.09 8.82 -20.26
CA VAL A 36 12.99 9.40 -19.46
C VAL A 36 13.56 10.18 -18.29
N ALA A 37 14.50 9.61 -17.54
CA ALA A 37 15.14 10.26 -16.40
C ALA A 37 15.77 11.62 -16.77
N ALA A 38 16.42 11.71 -17.93
CA ALA A 38 16.97 12.98 -18.44
C ALA A 38 15.90 14.06 -18.69
N GLN A 39 14.64 13.68 -18.94
CA GLN A 39 13.54 14.61 -19.17
C GLN A 39 12.79 15.01 -17.89
N ILE A 40 12.64 14.09 -16.93
CA ILE A 40 11.77 14.30 -15.74
C ILE A 40 12.52 14.31 -14.41
N GLY A 41 13.84 14.10 -14.42
CA GLY A 41 14.70 14.07 -13.23
C GLY A 41 14.49 12.85 -12.32
N ARG A 42 13.72 11.85 -12.74
CA ARG A 42 13.46 10.62 -11.96
C ARG A 42 14.16 9.45 -12.62
N GLN A 43 15.22 8.96 -11.97
CA GLN A 43 15.99 7.81 -12.43
C GLN A 43 15.21 6.52 -12.18
N TYR A 44 15.27 5.62 -13.15
CA TYR A 44 14.72 4.27 -13.04
C TYR A 44 15.74 3.23 -13.47
N HIS A 45 15.68 2.04 -12.87
CA HIS A 45 16.50 0.89 -13.27
C HIS A 45 15.66 -0.37 -13.42
N LEU A 46 16.15 -1.38 -14.14
CA LEU A 46 15.44 -2.67 -14.28
C LEU A 46 15.13 -3.31 -12.92
N VAL A 47 16.07 -3.17 -11.99
CA VAL A 47 15.95 -3.51 -10.57
C VAL A 47 16.50 -2.32 -9.77
N GLU A 48 15.80 -1.93 -8.71
CA GLU A 48 16.27 -0.87 -7.81
C GLU A 48 16.40 -1.36 -6.38
N TYR A 49 17.40 -0.81 -5.70
CA TYR A 49 17.66 -1.03 -4.30
C TYR A 49 17.39 0.24 -3.48
N HIS A 50 16.83 0.07 -2.29
CA HIS A 50 16.63 1.12 -1.31
C HIS A 50 16.89 0.59 0.10
N GLY A 51 17.79 1.20 0.86
CA GLY A 51 18.12 0.76 2.21
C GLY A 51 19.57 1.01 2.59
N ALA A 52 20.02 0.36 3.66
CA ALA A 52 21.37 0.49 4.17
C ALA A 52 22.41 -0.15 3.23
N GLU A 53 23.51 0.54 2.92
CA GLU A 53 24.58 -0.03 2.08
C GLU A 53 25.17 -1.33 2.67
N ASP A 54 25.13 -1.49 3.99
CA ASP A 54 25.55 -2.68 4.72
C ASP A 54 24.37 -3.57 5.18
N ALA A 55 23.24 -3.51 4.46
CA ALA A 55 22.06 -4.32 4.78
C ALA A 55 22.38 -5.81 4.88
N GLU A 56 21.89 -6.46 5.94
CA GLU A 56 22.04 -7.91 6.16
C GLU A 56 20.79 -8.69 5.72
N SER A 57 19.65 -8.01 5.63
CA SER A 57 18.37 -8.59 5.26
C SER A 57 17.63 -7.70 4.26
N VAL A 58 17.10 -8.28 3.18
CA VAL A 58 16.34 -7.53 2.18
C VAL A 58 15.02 -8.19 1.82
N ILE A 59 14.05 -7.36 1.40
CA ILE A 59 12.80 -7.81 0.80
C ILE A 59 12.85 -7.54 -0.71
N VAL A 60 12.67 -8.57 -1.53
CA VAL A 60 12.50 -8.46 -2.99
C VAL A 60 11.01 -8.48 -3.30
N ILE A 61 10.51 -7.49 -4.03
CA ILE A 61 9.08 -7.31 -4.29
C ILE A 61 8.81 -6.63 -5.64
N MET A 62 7.57 -6.73 -6.10
CA MET A 62 7.06 -6.02 -7.26
C MET A 62 5.82 -5.19 -6.92
N GLY A 63 5.62 -4.11 -7.68
CA GLY A 63 4.40 -3.30 -7.63
C GLY A 63 4.27 -2.45 -6.37
N SER A 64 3.04 -2.08 -6.03
CA SER A 64 2.75 -1.06 -5.01
C SER A 64 3.26 -1.40 -3.61
N GLY A 65 3.42 -2.68 -3.27
CA GLY A 65 3.96 -3.09 -1.98
C GLY A 65 5.37 -2.54 -1.70
N TYR A 66 6.13 -2.22 -2.75
CA TYR A 66 7.46 -1.63 -2.61
C TYR A 66 7.46 -0.31 -1.83
N GLU A 67 6.49 0.59 -2.06
CA GLU A 67 6.43 1.87 -1.34
C GLU A 67 6.30 1.65 0.17
N THR A 68 5.38 0.76 0.59
CA THR A 68 5.23 0.36 2.00
C THR A 68 6.51 -0.24 2.57
N VAL A 69 7.21 -1.07 1.78
CA VAL A 69 8.48 -1.67 2.20
C VAL A 69 9.55 -0.59 2.38
N THR A 70 9.71 0.34 1.44
CA THR A 70 10.72 1.41 1.53
C THR A 70 10.49 2.32 2.73
N GLN A 71 9.24 2.74 2.97
CA GLN A 71 8.87 3.52 4.15
C GLN A 71 9.22 2.80 5.46
N THR A 72 8.96 1.49 5.51
CA THR A 72 9.28 0.66 6.67
C THR A 72 10.80 0.52 6.83
N VAL A 73 11.53 0.30 5.73
CA VAL A 73 13.00 0.24 5.71
C VAL A 73 13.62 1.55 6.22
N ASP A 74 13.11 2.71 5.81
CA ASP A 74 13.58 4.01 6.28
C ASP A 74 13.44 4.14 7.80
N SER A 75 12.28 3.74 8.33
CA SER A 75 12.00 3.78 9.77
C SER A 75 12.90 2.82 10.55
N LEU A 76 13.06 1.58 10.07
CA LEU A 76 13.88 0.56 10.73
C LEU A 76 15.37 0.92 10.70
N ASN A 77 15.88 1.44 9.58
CA ASN A 77 17.28 1.87 9.48
C ASN A 77 17.56 3.13 10.30
N SER A 78 16.60 4.05 10.41
CA SER A 78 16.71 5.20 11.33
C SER A 78 16.81 4.77 12.79
N ALA A 79 16.30 3.59 13.14
CA ALA A 79 16.44 2.97 14.46
C ALA A 79 17.69 2.06 14.58
N GLY A 80 18.63 2.13 13.63
CA GLY A 80 19.87 1.34 13.63
C GLY A 80 19.75 -0.04 12.99
N GLY A 81 18.65 -0.32 12.30
CA GLY A 81 18.48 -1.51 11.47
C GLY A 81 19.46 -1.55 10.28
N LYS A 82 19.64 -2.75 9.73
CA LYS A 82 20.44 -3.02 8.52
C LYS A 82 19.59 -3.75 7.50
N VAL A 83 18.56 -3.08 7.02
CA VAL A 83 17.57 -3.67 6.12
C VAL A 83 17.48 -2.93 4.80
N GLY A 84 16.99 -3.61 3.77
CA GLY A 84 16.76 -3.02 2.46
C GLY A 84 15.58 -3.59 1.71
N ALA A 85 15.24 -2.93 0.61
CA ALA A 85 14.15 -3.24 -0.30
C ALA A 85 14.69 -3.31 -1.73
N VAL A 86 14.25 -4.31 -2.48
CA VAL A 86 14.60 -4.50 -3.89
C VAL A 86 13.31 -4.51 -4.70
N LEU A 87 13.18 -3.57 -5.64
CA LEU A 87 12.06 -3.52 -6.58
C LEU A 87 12.48 -4.08 -7.93
N VAL A 88 11.82 -5.16 -8.35
CA VAL A 88 11.92 -5.65 -9.74
C VAL A 88 10.92 -4.86 -10.60
N ARG A 89 11.43 -3.98 -11.48
CA ARG A 89 10.60 -3.18 -12.42
C ARG A 89 10.32 -3.93 -13.69
N LEU A 90 11.36 -4.46 -14.32
CA LEU A 90 11.22 -5.32 -15.49
C LEU A 90 11.17 -6.78 -15.04
N TYR A 91 9.98 -7.39 -15.06
CA TYR A 91 9.86 -8.80 -14.66
C TYR A 91 10.21 -9.77 -15.80
N ARG A 92 9.94 -9.42 -17.05
CA ARG A 92 10.28 -10.24 -18.23
C ARG A 92 10.78 -9.39 -19.40
N PRO A 93 11.90 -9.77 -20.04
CA PRO A 93 12.88 -10.80 -19.64
C PRO A 93 13.43 -10.54 -18.23
N PHE A 94 13.66 -11.60 -17.44
CA PHE A 94 14.03 -11.45 -16.04
C PHE A 94 15.49 -10.95 -15.93
N PRO A 95 15.74 -9.81 -15.27
CA PRO A 95 17.04 -9.14 -15.31
C PRO A 95 17.98 -9.69 -14.23
N GLU A 96 18.43 -10.94 -14.39
CA GLU A 96 19.28 -11.65 -13.41
C GLU A 96 20.53 -10.84 -13.00
N GLU A 97 21.27 -10.32 -13.99
CA GLU A 97 22.49 -9.54 -13.75
C GLU A 97 22.20 -8.25 -12.95
N ALA A 98 21.13 -7.52 -13.31
CA ALA A 98 20.74 -6.31 -12.60
C ALA A 98 20.23 -6.62 -11.18
N LEU A 99 19.54 -7.74 -10.99
CA LEU A 99 19.10 -8.19 -9.66
C LEU A 99 20.30 -8.47 -8.74
N LEU A 100 21.27 -9.24 -9.22
CA LEU A 100 22.47 -9.59 -8.45
C LEU A 100 23.31 -8.34 -8.15
N ALA A 101 23.45 -7.43 -9.12
CA ALA A 101 24.20 -6.19 -8.95
C ALA A 101 23.53 -5.20 -7.99
N ALA A 102 22.20 -5.19 -7.91
CA ALA A 102 21.47 -4.27 -7.03
C ALA A 102 21.52 -4.68 -5.55
N ILE A 103 21.78 -5.96 -5.24
CA ILE A 103 21.75 -6.47 -3.86
C ILE A 103 23.13 -6.30 -3.20
N PRO A 104 23.25 -5.63 -2.04
CA PRO A 104 24.53 -5.47 -1.36
C PRO A 104 25.17 -6.81 -0.98
N ALA A 105 26.50 -6.89 -1.06
CA ALA A 105 27.26 -8.11 -0.76
C ALA A 105 27.14 -8.56 0.71
N ALA A 106 26.76 -7.66 1.63
CA ALA A 106 26.55 -7.96 3.04
C ALA A 106 25.26 -8.75 3.33
N VAL A 107 24.36 -8.85 2.34
CA VAL A 107 23.05 -9.49 2.50
C VAL A 107 23.22 -10.99 2.74
N LYS A 108 22.62 -11.45 3.84
CA LYS A 108 22.60 -12.86 4.26
C LYS A 108 21.21 -13.46 4.17
N ASN A 109 20.16 -12.64 4.21
CA ASN A 109 18.77 -13.08 4.26
C ASN A 109 17.92 -12.31 3.25
N ILE A 110 17.08 -13.04 2.50
CA ILE A 110 16.20 -12.47 1.48
C ILE A 110 14.80 -13.03 1.68
N ALA A 111 13.80 -12.15 1.80
CA ALA A 111 12.40 -12.53 1.64
C ALA A 111 11.92 -12.07 0.27
N VAL A 112 11.33 -12.98 -0.51
CA VAL A 112 10.71 -12.63 -1.80
C VAL A 112 9.20 -12.62 -1.63
N LEU A 113 8.56 -11.51 -1.98
CA LEU A 113 7.13 -11.31 -1.77
C LEU A 113 6.36 -11.34 -3.09
N ASP A 114 5.49 -12.34 -3.21
CA ASP A 114 4.64 -12.57 -4.37
C ASP A 114 3.19 -12.16 -4.09
N ARG A 115 2.60 -11.42 -5.03
CA ARG A 115 1.18 -11.05 -5.01
C ARG A 115 0.32 -12.02 -5.83
N THR A 116 0.62 -13.31 -5.71
CA THR A 116 -0.10 -14.41 -6.39
C THR A 116 -0.07 -15.68 -5.53
N LYS A 117 -0.82 -16.69 -5.95
CA LYS A 117 -0.79 -18.03 -5.36
C LYS A 117 -0.87 -19.06 -6.49
N GLU A 118 0.12 -19.93 -6.55
CA GLU A 118 0.14 -21.08 -7.48
C GLU A 118 0.05 -22.38 -6.68
N PRO A 119 -1.16 -22.95 -6.51
CA PRO A 119 -1.35 -24.16 -5.71
C PRO A 119 -0.53 -25.34 -6.24
N GLY A 120 0.22 -26.00 -5.37
CA GLY A 120 1.05 -27.17 -5.71
C GLY A 120 2.42 -26.83 -6.31
N SER A 121 2.75 -25.56 -6.53
CA SER A 121 4.06 -25.13 -7.04
C SER A 121 5.18 -25.28 -5.99
N GLY A 122 6.41 -25.42 -6.46
CA GLY A 122 7.61 -25.36 -5.62
C GLY A 122 7.90 -23.98 -5.02
N GLY A 123 7.22 -22.93 -5.51
CA GLY A 123 7.49 -21.53 -5.23
C GLY A 123 6.52 -20.64 -6.01
N GLU A 124 6.21 -19.45 -5.50
CA GLU A 124 5.58 -18.45 -6.35
C GLU A 124 6.57 -17.91 -7.40
N PRO A 125 6.09 -17.31 -8.51
CA PRO A 125 6.92 -17.02 -9.68
C PRO A 125 8.15 -16.15 -9.39
N LEU A 126 7.99 -15.03 -8.68
CA LEU A 126 9.11 -14.14 -8.38
C LEU A 126 10.11 -14.83 -7.44
N PHE A 127 9.62 -15.54 -6.43
CA PHE A 127 10.46 -16.36 -5.56
C PHE A 127 11.29 -17.38 -6.34
N LEU A 128 10.69 -18.09 -7.30
CA LEU A 128 11.40 -19.07 -8.12
C LEU A 128 12.46 -18.43 -9.03
N ASP A 129 12.16 -17.28 -9.64
CA ASP A 129 13.13 -16.57 -10.49
C ASP A 129 14.31 -16.04 -9.69
N VAL A 130 14.06 -15.44 -8.53
CA VAL A 130 15.12 -14.95 -7.63
C VAL A 130 15.98 -16.12 -7.15
N MET A 131 15.36 -17.22 -6.72
CA MET A 131 16.08 -18.43 -6.33
C MET A 131 16.90 -19.00 -7.49
N GLY A 132 16.36 -19.00 -8.71
CA GLY A 132 17.06 -19.42 -9.92
C GLY A 132 18.29 -18.57 -10.22
N ALA A 133 18.16 -17.23 -10.14
CA ALA A 133 19.26 -16.30 -10.37
C ALA A 133 20.41 -16.51 -9.38
N PHE A 134 20.11 -16.59 -8.08
CA PHE A 134 21.13 -16.85 -7.05
C PHE A 134 21.79 -18.23 -7.21
N SER A 135 20.99 -19.27 -7.49
CA SER A 135 21.49 -20.63 -7.71
C SER A 135 22.42 -20.71 -8.92
N LYS A 136 22.07 -20.05 -10.03
CA LYS A 136 22.89 -19.98 -11.24
C LYS A 136 24.20 -19.24 -10.99
N ALA A 137 24.16 -18.07 -10.36
CA ALA A 137 25.36 -17.30 -10.02
C ALA A 137 26.30 -18.06 -9.08
N HIS A 138 25.76 -18.78 -8.09
CA HIS A 138 26.57 -19.65 -7.24
C HIS A 138 27.20 -20.81 -8.01
N SER A 139 26.43 -21.47 -8.87
CA SER A 139 26.93 -22.58 -9.71
C SER A 139 28.01 -22.13 -10.70
N ALA A 140 27.95 -20.88 -11.16
CA ALA A 140 28.96 -20.26 -12.01
C ALA A 140 30.21 -19.77 -11.23
N GLY A 141 30.19 -19.79 -9.89
CA GLY A 141 31.29 -19.31 -9.05
C GLY A 141 31.32 -17.78 -8.86
N GLU A 142 30.28 -17.07 -9.28
CA GLU A 142 30.14 -15.61 -9.11
C GLU A 142 29.74 -15.23 -7.68
N LEU A 143 29.07 -16.16 -6.97
CA LEU A 143 28.73 -16.03 -5.55
C LEU A 143 29.42 -17.11 -4.72
N THR A 144 30.15 -16.69 -3.68
CA THR A 144 30.81 -17.62 -2.75
C THR A 144 29.82 -18.33 -1.83
N HIS A 145 28.74 -17.65 -1.45
CA HIS A 145 27.71 -18.16 -0.55
C HIS A 145 26.33 -17.83 -1.08
N LEU A 146 25.40 -18.78 -0.92
CA LEU A 146 23.98 -18.53 -1.15
C LEU A 146 23.39 -17.85 0.09
N PRO A 147 22.72 -16.69 -0.04
CA PRO A 147 21.95 -16.15 1.06
C PRO A 147 20.79 -17.09 1.40
N ARG A 148 20.22 -16.94 2.59
CA ARG A 148 18.99 -17.63 2.96
C ARG A 148 17.80 -16.96 2.30
N LEU A 149 17.10 -17.67 1.41
CA LEU A 149 15.88 -17.20 0.77
C LEU A 149 14.62 -17.79 1.42
N ILE A 150 13.61 -16.96 1.66
CA ILE A 150 12.24 -17.37 2.03
C ILE A 150 11.22 -16.73 1.09
N GLY A 151 10.08 -17.40 0.87
CA GLY A 151 9.02 -16.93 -0.03
C GLY A 151 7.74 -16.56 0.73
N GLY A 152 7.22 -15.36 0.53
CA GLY A 152 6.01 -14.86 1.17
C GLY A 152 4.92 -14.51 0.18
N ARG A 153 3.66 -14.78 0.54
CA ARG A 153 2.51 -14.25 -0.20
C ARG A 153 1.85 -13.11 0.54
N TYR A 154 1.47 -12.08 -0.19
CA TYR A 154 0.78 -10.92 0.37
C TYR A 154 -0.30 -10.40 -0.60
N GLY A 155 -1.19 -9.56 -0.09
CA GLY A 155 -1.98 -8.64 -0.92
C GLY A 155 -2.95 -9.25 -1.94
N LEU A 156 -3.28 -10.54 -1.84
CA LEU A 156 -4.20 -11.20 -2.77
C LEU A 156 -5.57 -10.51 -2.74
N SER A 157 -6.12 -10.22 -3.93
CA SER A 157 -7.40 -9.53 -4.08
C SER A 157 -7.50 -8.23 -3.26
N SER A 158 -6.42 -7.44 -3.26
CA SER A 158 -6.35 -6.18 -2.50
C SER A 158 -6.47 -6.35 -0.99
N LYS A 159 -6.08 -7.51 -0.45
CA LYS A 159 -5.80 -7.61 0.99
C LYS A 159 -4.75 -6.55 1.37
N GLU A 160 -4.94 -5.92 2.53
CA GLU A 160 -4.02 -4.89 3.01
C GLU A 160 -2.59 -5.40 3.15
N PHE A 161 -1.65 -4.48 2.96
CA PHE A 161 -0.23 -4.68 3.18
C PHE A 161 0.36 -3.42 3.79
N THR A 162 0.46 -3.41 5.12
CA THR A 162 0.80 -2.25 5.95
C THR A 162 2.24 -2.33 6.45
N PRO A 163 2.81 -1.23 6.99
CA PRO A 163 4.16 -1.26 7.57
C PRO A 163 4.33 -2.32 8.67
N ALA A 164 3.32 -2.53 9.52
CA ALA A 164 3.29 -3.59 10.51
C ALA A 164 3.55 -4.99 9.91
N MET A 165 2.95 -5.26 8.74
CA MET A 165 3.13 -6.52 8.04
C MET A 165 4.54 -6.65 7.45
N VAL A 166 5.14 -5.54 7.00
CA VAL A 166 6.54 -5.51 6.55
C VAL A 166 7.50 -5.77 7.71
N VAL A 167 7.26 -5.17 8.88
CA VAL A 167 8.04 -5.44 10.10
C VAL A 167 8.02 -6.94 10.41
N ALA A 168 6.85 -7.58 10.37
CA ALA A 168 6.73 -9.02 10.60
C ALA A 168 7.53 -9.87 9.60
N VAL A 169 7.68 -9.43 8.35
CA VAL A 169 8.54 -10.12 7.37
C VAL A 169 10.02 -10.00 7.75
N PHE A 170 10.48 -8.83 8.18
CA PHE A 170 11.85 -8.66 8.68
C PHE A 170 12.10 -9.42 9.99
N ASP A 171 11.13 -9.45 10.90
CA ASP A 171 11.20 -10.25 12.13
C ASP A 171 11.28 -11.74 11.82
N GLU A 172 10.54 -12.21 10.80
CA GLU A 172 10.66 -13.58 10.31
C GLU A 172 12.07 -13.85 9.78
N LEU A 173 12.62 -12.95 8.95
CA LEU A 173 14.00 -13.05 8.45
C LEU A 173 15.05 -13.05 9.57
N ALA A 174 14.79 -12.40 10.70
CA ALA A 174 15.70 -12.40 11.85
C ALA A 174 15.71 -13.71 12.65
N LYS A 175 14.71 -14.60 12.45
CA LYS A 175 14.64 -15.87 13.18
C LYS A 175 15.79 -16.80 12.79
N LYS A 176 16.23 -17.61 13.77
CA LYS A 176 17.18 -18.71 13.52
C LYS A 176 16.63 -19.73 12.53
N LYS A 177 15.33 -20.02 12.61
CA LYS A 177 14.60 -20.94 11.74
C LYS A 177 13.35 -20.26 11.19
N PRO A 178 13.46 -19.43 10.14
CA PRO A 178 12.31 -18.80 9.52
C PRO A 178 11.44 -19.83 8.82
N LYS A 179 10.16 -19.53 8.68
CA LYS A 179 9.23 -20.22 7.78
C LYS A 179 9.76 -20.05 6.35
N PRO A 180 10.11 -21.15 5.65
CA PRO A 180 10.60 -21.05 4.28
C PRO A 180 9.54 -20.52 3.32
N ARG A 181 8.26 -20.74 3.65
CA ARG A 181 7.10 -20.23 2.94
C ARG A 181 6.09 -19.68 3.94
N PHE A 182 5.56 -18.49 3.69
CA PHE A 182 4.61 -17.84 4.61
C PHE A 182 3.52 -17.03 3.88
N THR A 183 2.53 -16.58 4.62
CA THR A 183 1.57 -15.56 4.22
C THR A 183 1.59 -14.41 5.22
N VAL A 184 1.23 -13.21 4.79
CA VAL A 184 1.09 -12.06 5.70
C VAL A 184 -0.22 -11.30 5.40
N GLY A 185 -0.87 -10.78 6.45
CA GLY A 185 -2.16 -10.09 6.35
C GLY A 185 -3.41 -10.97 6.51
N ILE A 186 -3.24 -12.24 6.89
CA ILE A 186 -4.33 -13.16 7.25
C ILE A 186 -3.97 -13.92 8.54
N LYS A 187 -4.98 -14.50 9.19
CA LYS A 187 -4.78 -15.56 10.19
C LYS A 187 -5.06 -16.90 9.52
N ASP A 188 -4.01 -17.70 9.33
CA ASP A 188 -4.08 -19.04 8.75
C ASP A 188 -3.95 -20.08 9.87
N ASP A 189 -5.07 -20.45 10.47
CA ASP A 189 -5.19 -21.43 11.55
C ASP A 189 -5.31 -22.88 11.04
N VAL A 190 -5.14 -23.09 9.73
CA VAL A 190 -5.20 -24.41 9.08
C VAL A 190 -3.82 -24.79 8.55
N GLY A 191 -3.22 -23.95 7.71
CA GLY A 191 -1.90 -24.17 7.12
C GLY A 191 -0.75 -23.65 7.99
N PHE A 192 -1.05 -22.85 9.02
CA PHE A 192 -0.09 -22.23 9.93
C PHE A 192 1.04 -21.47 9.20
N MET A 193 0.74 -20.92 8.01
CA MET A 193 1.69 -20.17 7.20
C MET A 193 1.70 -18.68 7.53
N SER A 194 0.68 -18.17 8.21
CA SER A 194 0.58 -16.74 8.50
C SER A 194 1.64 -16.27 9.49
N LEU A 195 2.18 -15.08 9.22
CA LEU A 195 2.99 -14.33 10.18
C LEU A 195 2.09 -13.51 11.10
N ASP A 196 2.39 -13.54 12.40
CA ASP A 196 1.82 -12.61 13.38
C ASP A 196 2.48 -11.24 13.22
N TYR A 197 1.71 -10.17 13.44
CA TYR A 197 2.19 -8.79 13.39
C TYR A 197 1.43 -7.93 14.39
N ASP A 198 2.06 -6.85 14.86
CA ASP A 198 1.41 -5.86 15.73
C ASP A 198 0.70 -4.79 14.88
N PRO A 199 -0.64 -4.78 14.82
CA PRO A 199 -1.39 -3.81 14.01
C PRO A 199 -1.29 -2.37 14.53
N SER A 200 -0.75 -2.14 15.73
CA SER A 200 -0.59 -0.80 16.32
C SER A 200 0.62 -0.03 15.76
N ILE A 201 1.52 -0.71 15.05
CA ILE A 201 2.69 -0.08 14.42
C ILE A 201 2.22 0.97 13.39
N ASP A 202 2.54 2.24 13.67
CA ASP A 202 2.34 3.38 12.78
C ASP A 202 3.70 4.00 12.44
N LEU A 203 4.08 3.90 11.16
CA LEU A 203 5.33 4.43 10.61
C LEU A 203 5.07 5.53 9.57
N GLU A 204 3.86 6.08 9.53
CA GLU A 204 3.57 7.24 8.68
C GLU A 204 4.23 8.52 9.21
N ASP A 205 4.59 9.41 8.28
CA ASP A 205 5.17 10.71 8.61
C ASP A 205 4.20 11.49 9.53
N PRO A 206 4.65 11.94 10.72
CA PRO A 206 3.80 12.65 11.67
C PRO A 206 3.29 14.00 11.14
N THR A 207 3.94 14.57 10.12
CA THR A 207 3.50 15.81 9.44
C THR A 207 2.41 15.56 8.40
N THR A 208 2.13 14.30 8.07
CA THR A 208 1.02 13.93 7.17
C THR A 208 -0.29 13.95 7.93
N HIS A 209 -1.20 14.83 7.51
CA HIS A 209 -2.59 14.85 7.95
C HIS A 209 -3.38 13.71 7.27
N ARG A 210 -4.06 12.91 8.07
CA ARG A 210 -4.78 11.70 7.66
C ARG A 210 -6.25 11.84 8.02
N ALA A 211 -7.12 11.70 7.03
CA ALA A 211 -8.55 11.86 7.20
C ALA A 211 -9.34 10.68 6.62
N VAL A 212 -10.39 10.25 7.33
CA VAL A 212 -11.30 9.20 6.90
C VAL A 212 -12.71 9.74 6.82
N PHE A 213 -13.42 9.44 5.73
CA PHE A 213 -14.79 9.90 5.52
C PHE A 213 -15.70 8.74 5.19
N TYR A 214 -16.74 8.57 6.01
CA TYR A 214 -17.81 7.62 5.82
C TYR A 214 -19.00 8.30 5.15
N GLY A 215 -19.39 7.78 3.99
CA GLY A 215 -20.55 8.26 3.23
C GLY A 215 -21.41 7.11 2.70
N LEU A 216 -22.53 7.46 2.08
CA LEU A 216 -23.41 6.53 1.37
C LEU A 216 -23.23 6.68 -0.15
N GLY A 217 -23.46 5.59 -0.87
CA GLY A 217 -23.47 5.60 -2.34
C GLY A 217 -24.43 6.67 -2.87
N SER A 218 -23.89 7.59 -3.68
CA SER A 218 -24.59 8.74 -4.29
C SER A 218 -24.89 9.93 -3.38
N ASP A 219 -24.31 10.02 -2.18
CA ASP A 219 -24.46 11.20 -1.31
C ASP A 219 -23.53 12.39 -1.69
N GLY A 220 -22.57 12.14 -2.58
CA GLY A 220 -21.59 13.13 -3.04
C GLY A 220 -20.30 13.20 -2.23
N THR A 221 -20.13 12.38 -1.18
CA THR A 221 -18.95 12.33 -0.29
C THR A 221 -17.67 12.05 -1.07
N VAL A 222 -17.64 10.97 -1.86
CA VAL A 222 -16.47 10.62 -2.68
C VAL A 222 -16.14 11.72 -3.69
N GLY A 223 -17.16 12.34 -4.28
CA GLY A 223 -16.98 13.45 -5.22
C GLY A 223 -16.37 14.68 -4.55
N ALA A 224 -16.86 15.05 -3.36
CA ALA A 224 -16.31 16.13 -2.57
C ALA A 224 -14.86 15.84 -2.15
N ASN A 225 -14.56 14.64 -1.69
CA ASN A 225 -13.20 14.25 -1.30
C ASN A 225 -12.22 14.26 -2.48
N LYS A 226 -12.64 13.82 -3.68
CA LYS A 226 -11.84 14.00 -4.91
C LYS A 226 -11.58 15.46 -5.22
N ASN A 227 -12.53 16.35 -4.93
CA ASN A 227 -12.35 17.79 -5.10
C ASN A 227 -11.38 18.35 -4.03
N THR A 228 -11.55 17.97 -2.76
CA THR A 228 -10.62 18.31 -1.67
C THR A 228 -9.17 17.96 -2.01
N ILE A 229 -8.94 16.76 -2.58
CA ILE A 229 -7.60 16.36 -3.03
C ILE A 229 -7.04 17.31 -4.08
N LYS A 230 -7.86 17.73 -5.05
CA LYS A 230 -7.43 18.66 -6.10
C LYS A 230 -7.17 20.06 -5.55
N ILE A 231 -7.97 20.51 -4.60
CA ILE A 231 -7.80 21.82 -3.95
C ILE A 231 -6.49 21.82 -3.17
N LEU A 232 -6.31 20.90 -2.23
CA LEU A 232 -5.12 20.84 -1.38
C LEU A 232 -3.85 20.49 -2.18
N GLY A 233 -3.93 19.51 -3.08
CA GLY A 233 -2.81 19.11 -3.92
C GLY A 233 -2.50 20.06 -5.09
N SER A 234 -3.26 21.15 -5.26
CA SER A 234 -2.87 22.21 -6.21
C SER A 234 -1.77 23.12 -5.66
N SER A 235 -1.56 23.10 -4.34
CA SER A 235 -0.42 23.75 -3.71
C SER A 235 0.87 22.99 -4.05
N PRO A 236 1.92 23.66 -4.56
CA PRO A 236 3.22 23.02 -4.79
C PRO A 236 3.87 22.46 -3.52
N GLU A 237 3.45 22.93 -2.35
CA GLU A 237 3.99 22.54 -1.04
C GLU A 237 3.23 21.37 -0.41
N THR A 238 2.26 20.79 -1.11
CA THR A 238 1.38 19.76 -0.54
C THR A 238 1.24 18.57 -1.46
N PHE A 239 1.75 17.43 -1.00
CA PHE A 239 1.42 16.14 -1.57
C PHE A 239 0.05 15.71 -1.08
N ALA A 240 -0.76 15.16 -1.98
CA ALA A 240 -2.10 14.70 -1.68
C ALA A 240 -2.30 13.27 -2.20
N GLN A 241 -2.88 12.41 -1.37
CA GLN A 241 -3.25 11.04 -1.71
C GLN A 241 -4.71 10.80 -1.35
N GLY A 242 -5.42 10.06 -2.20
CA GLY A 242 -6.77 9.59 -1.89
C GLY A 242 -7.00 8.17 -2.36
N TYR A 243 -7.57 7.36 -1.48
CA TYR A 243 -8.04 6.02 -1.78
C TYR A 243 -9.51 5.87 -1.37
N PHE A 244 -10.31 5.24 -2.22
CA PHE A 244 -11.76 5.18 -2.04
C PHE A 244 -12.22 3.73 -2.04
N VAL A 245 -12.72 3.29 -0.89
CA VAL A 245 -13.30 1.96 -0.71
C VAL A 245 -14.79 2.05 -1.01
N TYR A 246 -15.24 1.24 -1.96
CA TYR A 246 -16.64 1.07 -2.29
C TYR A 246 -17.07 -0.34 -1.90
N ASP A 247 -18.31 -0.48 -1.45
CA ASP A 247 -18.94 -1.80 -1.36
C ASP A 247 -19.21 -2.36 -2.76
N SER A 248 -19.28 -3.69 -2.86
CA SER A 248 -19.69 -4.44 -4.05
C SER A 248 -21.14 -4.18 -4.50
N LYS A 249 -21.98 -3.67 -3.59
CA LYS A 249 -23.39 -3.31 -3.87
C LYS A 249 -23.49 -2.03 -4.70
N LYS A 250 -24.31 -2.05 -5.76
CA LYS A 250 -24.47 -0.98 -6.77
C LYS A 250 -25.06 0.35 -6.24
N SER A 251 -25.85 0.36 -5.16
CA SER A 251 -26.45 1.59 -4.60
C SER A 251 -26.78 1.46 -3.12
N GLY A 252 -26.85 2.60 -2.41
CA GLY A 252 -27.19 2.67 -0.97
C GLY A 252 -26.14 2.04 -0.05
N SER A 253 -24.96 1.71 -0.59
CA SER A 253 -23.91 1.01 0.10
C SER A 253 -22.86 1.98 0.66
N ARG A 254 -22.11 1.53 1.65
CA ARG A 254 -21.12 2.34 2.36
C ARG A 254 -19.96 2.68 1.44
N THR A 255 -19.49 3.92 1.51
CA THR A 255 -18.22 4.36 0.95
C THR A 255 -17.31 4.84 2.07
N VAL A 256 -16.02 4.51 1.99
CA VAL A 256 -15.00 5.02 2.92
C VAL A 256 -13.90 5.67 2.09
N SER A 257 -13.66 6.96 2.33
CA SER A 257 -12.58 7.70 1.67
C SER A 257 -11.43 7.84 2.65
N HIS A 258 -10.22 7.44 2.24
CA HIS A 258 -8.99 7.60 2.99
C HIS A 258 -8.15 8.66 2.30
N LEU A 259 -7.93 9.79 2.96
CA LEU A 259 -7.19 10.92 2.44
C LEU A 259 -5.92 11.14 3.27
N ARG A 260 -4.85 11.54 2.59
CA ARG A 260 -3.60 11.96 3.20
C ARG A 260 -3.10 13.24 2.55
N PHE A 261 -2.61 14.18 3.34
CA PHE A 261 -2.06 15.46 2.90
C PHE A 261 -0.81 15.77 3.72
N GLY A 262 0.28 16.19 3.08
CA GLY A 262 1.50 16.50 3.81
C GLY A 262 2.54 17.23 2.96
N PRO A 263 3.58 17.79 3.61
CA PRO A 263 4.66 18.48 2.91
C PRO A 263 5.62 17.53 2.19
N ASN A 264 5.63 16.24 2.57
CA ASN A 264 6.52 15.23 2.03
C ASN A 264 5.78 14.25 1.09
N PRO A 265 6.48 13.60 0.14
CA PRO A 265 5.88 12.58 -0.72
C PRO A 265 5.21 11.44 0.07
N ILE A 266 3.95 11.14 -0.27
CA ILE A 266 3.14 10.14 0.46
C ILE A 266 3.33 8.75 -0.15
N LYS A 267 4.07 7.89 0.56
CA LYS A 267 4.40 6.50 0.15
C LYS A 267 3.55 5.43 0.84
N ALA A 268 2.25 5.69 1.01
CA ALA A 268 1.36 4.83 1.80
C ALA A 268 0.24 4.19 0.96
N PRO A 269 0.51 3.18 0.11
CA PRO A 269 -0.51 2.51 -0.71
C PRO A 269 -1.32 1.47 0.09
N TYR A 270 -1.77 1.87 1.28
CA TYR A 270 -2.57 1.10 2.23
C TYR A 270 -3.57 2.03 2.92
N LEU A 271 -4.61 1.48 3.55
CA LEU A 271 -5.66 2.27 4.19
C LEU A 271 -5.10 3.08 5.37
N VAL A 272 -5.70 4.24 5.64
CA VAL A 272 -5.42 4.98 6.88
C VAL A 272 -5.85 4.11 8.07
N ASN A 273 -4.94 3.88 9.02
CA ASN A 273 -5.20 3.15 10.27
C ASN A 273 -5.22 4.07 11.51
N GLN A 274 -4.67 5.29 11.41
CA GLN A 274 -4.62 6.30 12.47
C GLN A 274 -4.96 7.69 11.90
N ALA A 275 -6.23 8.07 11.96
CA ALA A 275 -6.81 9.27 11.38
C ALA A 275 -6.89 10.41 12.39
N GLN A 276 -6.51 11.61 11.95
CA GLN A 276 -6.67 12.88 12.67
C GLN A 276 -8.08 13.43 12.57
N PHE A 277 -8.75 13.11 11.46
CA PHE A 277 -10.07 13.60 11.16
C PHE A 277 -10.96 12.45 10.70
N ILE A 278 -12.15 12.34 11.28
CA ILE A 278 -13.18 11.40 10.86
C ILE A 278 -14.45 12.17 10.53
N GLY A 279 -14.92 12.06 9.29
CA GLY A 279 -16.22 12.59 8.87
C GLY A 279 -17.25 11.47 8.71
N CYS A 280 -18.33 11.51 9.49
CA CYS A 280 -19.50 10.65 9.29
C CYS A 280 -20.63 11.45 8.63
N HIS A 281 -20.77 11.30 7.32
CA HIS A 281 -21.66 12.15 6.51
C HIS A 281 -23.13 11.73 6.51
N HIS A 282 -23.46 10.60 7.15
CA HIS A 282 -24.84 10.14 7.28
C HIS A 282 -25.08 9.40 8.60
N TRP A 283 -26.05 9.88 9.39
CA TRP A 283 -26.39 9.34 10.72
C TRP A 283 -26.55 7.82 10.77
N SER A 284 -27.26 7.23 9.79
CA SER A 284 -27.53 5.79 9.76
C SER A 284 -26.30 4.88 9.67
N ILE A 285 -25.10 5.44 9.40
CA ILE A 285 -23.85 4.67 9.39
C ILE A 285 -23.45 4.29 10.82
N LEU A 286 -23.71 5.16 11.79
CA LEU A 286 -23.31 5.00 13.20
C LEU A 286 -23.95 3.77 13.86
N GLU A 287 -25.12 3.34 13.38
CA GLU A 287 -25.83 2.17 13.90
C GLU A 287 -25.22 0.83 13.45
N ARG A 288 -24.42 0.84 12.37
CA ARG A 288 -24.02 -0.39 11.67
C ARG A 288 -22.51 -0.57 11.55
N VAL A 289 -21.74 0.49 11.79
CA VAL A 289 -20.31 0.54 11.51
C VAL A 289 -19.61 1.27 12.63
N ASP A 290 -18.50 0.69 13.07
CA ASP A 290 -17.54 1.35 13.92
C ASP A 290 -16.80 2.43 13.13
N VAL A 291 -17.34 3.66 13.13
CA VAL A 291 -16.72 4.80 12.42
C VAL A 291 -15.45 5.28 13.10
N LEU A 292 -15.16 4.82 14.31
CA LEU A 292 -13.99 5.17 15.11
C LEU A 292 -12.89 4.11 15.04
N GLU A 293 -13.02 3.11 14.17
CA GLU A 293 -12.01 2.05 13.98
C GLU A 293 -10.60 2.60 13.70
N PHE A 294 -10.53 3.71 12.96
CA PHE A 294 -9.27 4.35 12.56
C PHE A 294 -8.97 5.62 13.38
N ALA A 295 -9.70 5.92 14.45
CA ALA A 295 -9.50 7.15 15.21
C ALA A 295 -8.20 7.06 16.03
N ARG A 296 -7.33 8.07 15.91
CA ARG A 296 -6.23 8.25 16.87
C ARG A 296 -6.71 9.04 18.10
N PRO A 297 -6.02 8.96 19.24
CA PRO A 297 -6.30 9.84 20.38
C PRO A 297 -6.23 11.32 20.00
N GLY A 298 -7.18 12.12 20.49
CA GLY A 298 -7.30 13.56 20.19
C GLY A 298 -7.83 13.87 18.79
N ALA A 299 -8.34 12.89 18.03
CA ALA A 299 -8.86 13.13 16.69
C ALA A 299 -10.16 13.95 16.68
N THR A 300 -10.38 14.68 15.59
CA THR A 300 -11.62 15.41 15.32
C THR A 300 -12.65 14.48 14.69
N LEU A 301 -13.86 14.44 15.26
CA LEU A 301 -14.99 13.69 14.75
C LEU A 301 -16.10 14.65 14.31
N LEU A 302 -16.42 14.66 13.02
CA LEU A 302 -17.55 15.41 12.45
C LEU A 302 -18.72 14.46 12.17
N ILE A 303 -19.88 14.71 12.76
CA ILE A 303 -21.11 13.95 12.52
C ILE A 303 -22.16 14.83 11.83
N ASN A 304 -22.63 14.39 10.67
CA ASN A 304 -23.86 14.90 10.08
C ASN A 304 -25.07 14.28 10.79
N SER A 305 -25.72 15.05 11.66
CA SER A 305 -26.79 14.61 12.56
C SER A 305 -28.05 15.43 12.36
N PRO A 306 -29.25 14.82 12.42
CA PRO A 306 -30.49 15.57 12.53
C PRO A 306 -30.72 16.18 13.93
N TYR A 307 -29.89 15.81 14.91
CA TYR A 307 -29.97 16.25 16.30
C TYR A 307 -28.94 17.35 16.57
N GLY A 308 -29.33 18.34 17.37
CA GLY A 308 -28.46 19.43 17.81
C GLY A 308 -27.40 19.00 18.82
N PRO A 309 -26.47 19.90 19.19
CA PRO A 309 -25.36 19.60 20.11
C PRO A 309 -25.81 19.13 21.49
N ASP A 310 -26.96 19.62 21.97
CA ASP A 310 -27.50 19.25 23.29
C ASP A 310 -28.15 17.86 23.34
N GLU A 311 -28.53 17.30 22.19
CA GLU A 311 -29.28 16.03 22.10
C GLU A 311 -28.47 14.90 21.47
N VAL A 312 -27.48 15.23 20.63
CA VAL A 312 -26.76 14.24 19.82
C VAL A 312 -26.04 13.21 20.69
N TRP A 313 -25.47 13.64 21.82
CA TRP A 313 -24.73 12.77 22.73
C TRP A 313 -25.59 11.59 23.19
N ASP A 314 -26.80 11.86 23.68
CA ASP A 314 -27.73 10.86 24.20
C ASP A 314 -28.27 9.91 23.12
N ARG A 315 -28.09 10.26 21.84
CA ARG A 315 -28.50 9.45 20.69
C ARG A 315 -27.38 8.54 20.16
N LEU A 316 -26.12 8.78 20.53
CA LEU A 316 -25.00 7.94 20.10
C LEU A 316 -25.04 6.57 20.81
N PRO A 317 -24.60 5.49 20.14
CA PRO A 317 -24.40 4.21 20.80
C PRO A 317 -23.44 4.34 21.99
N VAL A 318 -23.74 3.68 23.12
CA VAL A 318 -22.91 3.73 24.34
C VAL A 318 -21.46 3.31 24.06
N SER A 319 -21.24 2.31 23.21
CA SER A 319 -19.90 1.89 22.80
C SER A 319 -19.13 2.99 22.06
N MET A 320 -19.82 3.83 21.29
CA MET A 320 -19.22 4.96 20.59
C MET A 320 -18.95 6.12 21.54
N GLN A 321 -19.87 6.42 22.47
CA GLN A 321 -19.64 7.41 23.53
C GLN A 321 -18.39 7.07 24.34
N GLN A 322 -18.25 5.79 24.74
CA GLN A 322 -17.09 5.33 25.49
C GLN A 322 -15.80 5.54 24.70
N LYS A 323 -15.77 5.19 23.41
CA LYS A 323 -14.60 5.44 22.56
C LYS A 323 -14.27 6.93 22.39
N ILE A 324 -15.30 7.79 22.29
CA ILE A 324 -15.09 9.24 22.21
C ILE A 324 -14.38 9.75 23.47
N ILE A 325 -14.78 9.25 24.65
CA ILE A 325 -14.16 9.59 25.93
C ILE A 325 -12.75 9.01 26.02
N ASP A 326 -12.59 7.70 25.76
CA ASP A 326 -11.31 7.00 25.92
C ASP A 326 -10.21 7.55 25.01
N LEU A 327 -10.59 8.00 23.81
CA LEU A 327 -9.69 8.60 22.83
C LEU A 327 -9.62 10.13 22.93
N ASP A 328 -10.34 10.77 23.87
CA ASP A 328 -10.40 12.24 24.02
C ASP A 328 -10.71 12.97 22.69
N LEU A 329 -11.75 12.52 21.99
CA LEU A 329 -12.09 13.04 20.65
C LEU A 329 -12.80 14.40 20.72
N GLN A 330 -12.49 15.26 19.75
CA GLN A 330 -13.19 16.53 19.56
C GLN A 330 -14.43 16.31 18.70
N LEU A 331 -15.61 16.26 19.32
CA LEU A 331 -16.89 16.01 18.63
C LEU A 331 -17.50 17.30 18.09
N TYR A 332 -17.67 17.37 16.77
CA TYR A 332 -18.41 18.40 16.05
C TYR A 332 -19.67 17.79 15.41
N VAL A 333 -20.77 18.53 15.45
CA VAL A 333 -22.06 18.08 14.94
C VAL A 333 -22.71 19.18 14.10
N ILE A 334 -23.33 18.77 12.99
CA ILE A 334 -24.05 19.67 12.08
C ILE A 334 -25.26 18.97 11.48
N ASP A 335 -26.39 19.67 11.35
CA ASP A 335 -27.46 19.25 10.44
C ASP A 335 -27.17 19.81 9.04
N ALA A 336 -26.35 19.09 8.27
CA ALA A 336 -25.99 19.52 6.93
C ALA A 336 -27.21 19.52 5.98
N ASN A 337 -28.27 18.77 6.29
CA ASN A 337 -29.50 18.77 5.50
C ASN A 337 -30.31 20.05 5.73
N GLN A 338 -30.36 20.56 6.95
CA GLN A 338 -30.97 21.86 7.26
C GLN A 338 -30.20 22.99 6.59
N VAL A 339 -28.86 22.99 6.71
CA VAL A 339 -28.00 24.00 6.08
C VAL A 339 -28.12 23.98 4.56
N ALA A 340 -28.08 22.80 3.93
CA ALA A 340 -28.23 22.67 2.49
C ALA A 340 -29.59 23.18 1.99
N ARG A 341 -30.67 22.90 2.74
CA ARG A 341 -32.01 23.43 2.42
C ARG A 341 -32.08 24.95 2.57
N GLY A 342 -31.53 25.50 3.65
CA GLY A 342 -31.48 26.95 3.89
C GLY A 342 -30.67 27.70 2.82
N ALA A 343 -29.64 27.07 2.26
CA ALA A 343 -28.78 27.63 1.21
C ALA A 343 -29.27 27.35 -0.23
N GLY A 344 -30.41 26.70 -0.43
CA GLY A 344 -30.94 26.39 -1.77
C GLY A 344 -30.23 25.24 -2.52
N LEU A 345 -29.42 24.43 -1.82
CA LEU A 345 -28.69 23.28 -2.38
C LEU A 345 -29.52 21.99 -2.43
N GLY A 346 -30.78 22.04 -1.96
CA GLY A 346 -31.69 20.90 -1.91
C GLY A 346 -31.18 19.80 -0.97
N ARG A 347 -30.97 18.59 -1.49
CA ARG A 347 -30.50 17.41 -0.72
C ARG A 347 -28.99 17.21 -0.76
N ARG A 348 -28.23 18.15 -1.33
CA ARG A 348 -26.78 18.02 -1.52
C ARG A 348 -26.03 18.56 -0.30
N THR A 349 -25.63 17.66 0.59
CA THR A 349 -24.90 18.00 1.83
C THR A 349 -23.38 18.04 1.63
N ASN A 350 -22.88 17.51 0.52
CA ASN A 350 -21.45 17.33 0.26
C ASN A 350 -20.63 18.63 0.32
N THR A 351 -21.10 19.74 -0.25
CA THR A 351 -20.41 21.04 -0.16
C THR A 351 -20.37 21.55 1.28
N VAL A 352 -21.46 21.40 2.04
CA VAL A 352 -21.53 21.85 3.44
C VAL A 352 -20.52 21.08 4.30
N LEU A 353 -20.48 19.75 4.16
CA LEU A 353 -19.58 18.89 4.93
C LEU A 353 -18.12 19.07 4.51
N GLN A 354 -17.87 19.34 3.22
CA GLN A 354 -16.55 19.71 2.74
C GLN A 354 -16.06 21.03 3.36
N THR A 355 -16.91 22.05 3.44
CA THR A 355 -16.59 23.31 4.14
C THR A 355 -16.28 23.07 5.61
N CYS A 356 -17.05 22.19 6.28
CA CYS A 356 -16.76 21.81 7.66
C CYS A 356 -15.36 21.21 7.76
N PHE A 357 -15.02 20.22 6.93
CA PHE A 357 -13.67 19.65 6.92
C PHE A 357 -12.59 20.73 6.87
N PHE A 358 -12.64 21.65 5.89
CA PHE A 358 -11.67 22.75 5.79
C PHE A 358 -11.62 23.68 7.01
N ALA A 359 -12.73 23.84 7.73
CA ALA A 359 -12.81 24.76 8.87
C ALA A 359 -12.27 24.14 10.18
N ILE A 360 -12.33 22.81 10.33
CA ILE A 360 -12.04 22.12 11.60
C ILE A 360 -10.99 21.00 11.48
N SER A 361 -10.39 20.79 10.31
CA SER A 361 -9.31 19.81 10.15
C SER A 361 -7.96 20.25 10.71
N GLY A 362 -7.81 21.55 11.03
CA GLY A 362 -6.53 22.17 11.39
C GLY A 362 -5.85 22.74 10.16
#